data_AF-A0A2V7YJW2-F1
#
_entry.id   AF-A0A2V7YJW2-F1
#
_cell.length_a   1.000
_cell.length_b   1.000
_cell.length_c   1.000
_cell.angle_alpha   90.00
_cell.angle_beta   90.00
_cell.angle_gamma   90.00
#
_symmetry.space_group_name_H-M   'P 1'
#
loop_
_entity.id
_entity.type
_entity.pdbx_description
1 polymer ?
#
loop_
_entity_poly.entity_id
_entity_poly.type
_entity_poly.pdbx_seq_one_letter_code
_entity_poly.pdbx_strand_id
1 'polypeptide(L)'
;MDVSVIALGHVHTEAIESLTAHLTRLEQVVTNLAPRVILGDARAELNRAIDAAAHDWILILREREFVDAALAGEIAASINAADAWGFRLRVLPLYSGKPLRLGSDPGEVRLFHRRHLLRRGDLGVQGTVIRLKNSLRARTFDSSDEHRAYLEKHGVPHSWLRRALLFLRNARTFDANTLRYLWIEAGFDHGERASRPQ
;
A
#
# COMPACT_ATOMS: atom_id res chain seq x y z
N MET A 1 9.87 -17.21 -14.93
CA MET A 1 9.55 -15.78 -15.06
C MET A 1 10.33 -15.01 -14.00
N ASP A 2 10.94 -13.90 -14.38
CA ASP A 2 11.84 -13.13 -13.51
C ASP A 2 11.28 -11.73 -13.27
N VAL A 3 11.26 -11.28 -12.01
CA VAL A 3 10.71 -9.97 -11.60
C VAL A 3 11.65 -9.33 -10.59
N SER A 4 11.94 -8.04 -10.78
CA SER A 4 12.62 -7.21 -9.79
C SER A 4 11.59 -6.40 -9.00
N VAL A 5 11.65 -6.49 -7.67
CA VAL A 5 10.82 -5.74 -6.74
C VAL A 5 11.57 -4.52 -6.25
N ILE A 6 11.04 -3.32 -6.50
CA ILE A 6 11.57 -2.08 -5.94
C ILE A 6 10.82 -1.79 -4.65
N ALA A 7 11.53 -1.84 -3.53
CA ALA A 7 10.99 -1.60 -2.20
C ALA A 7 11.16 -0.13 -1.79
N LEU A 8 10.04 0.53 -1.45
CA LEU A 8 9.99 1.87 -0.88
C LEU A 8 9.89 1.77 0.64
N GLY A 9 10.98 2.07 1.33
CA GLY A 9 11.14 1.77 2.75
C GLY A 9 11.47 0.31 3.01
N HIS A 10 11.21 -0.16 4.23
CA HIS A 10 11.60 -1.50 4.65
C HIS A 10 10.50 -2.55 4.36
N VAL A 11 10.59 -3.17 3.19
CA VAL A 11 9.71 -4.29 2.81
C VAL A 11 10.37 -5.60 3.24
N HIS A 12 9.74 -6.34 4.16
CA HIS A 12 10.22 -7.64 4.63
C HIS A 12 10.03 -8.73 3.57
N THR A 13 10.89 -9.74 3.56
CA THR A 13 10.84 -10.86 2.60
C THR A 13 9.51 -11.61 2.63
N GLU A 14 8.88 -11.73 3.80
CA GLU A 14 7.54 -12.33 3.98
C GLU A 14 6.46 -11.63 3.13
N ALA A 15 6.63 -10.34 2.84
CA ALA A 15 5.68 -9.56 2.05
C ALA A 15 5.63 -9.97 0.57
N ILE A 16 6.68 -10.65 0.10
CA ILE A 16 6.84 -11.09 -1.30
C ILE A 16 7.00 -12.61 -1.43
N GLU A 17 6.91 -13.35 -0.32
CA GLU A 17 7.12 -14.81 -0.30
C GLU A 17 6.17 -15.53 -1.26
N SER A 18 4.90 -15.07 -1.35
CA SER A 18 3.90 -15.64 -2.27
C SER A 18 4.32 -15.59 -3.74
N LEU A 19 5.18 -14.64 -4.13
CA LEU A 19 5.70 -14.55 -5.50
C LEU A 19 6.68 -15.68 -5.82
N THR A 20 7.40 -16.20 -4.83
CA THR A 20 8.43 -17.23 -5.03
C THR A 20 7.88 -18.53 -5.60
N ALA A 21 6.61 -18.85 -5.34
CA ALA A 21 5.93 -20.01 -5.91
C ALA A 21 5.72 -19.92 -7.43
N HIS A 22 5.78 -18.72 -8.00
CA HIS A 22 5.48 -18.46 -9.41
C HIS A 22 6.68 -17.93 -10.21
N LEU A 23 7.75 -17.54 -9.54
CA LEU A 23 8.92 -16.90 -10.13
C LEU A 23 10.12 -17.84 -10.13
N THR A 24 10.89 -17.79 -11.21
CA THR A 24 12.19 -18.46 -11.29
C THR A 24 13.28 -17.65 -10.60
N ARG A 25 13.19 -16.32 -10.67
CA ARG A 25 14.11 -15.39 -10.02
C ARG A 25 13.35 -14.20 -9.48
N LEU A 26 13.71 -13.80 -8.26
CA LEU A 26 13.15 -12.66 -7.55
C LEU A 26 14.31 -11.85 -6.99
N GLU A 27 14.36 -10.58 -7.37
CA GLU A 27 15.32 -9.61 -6.85
C GLU A 27 14.57 -8.55 -6.06
N GLN A 28 15.14 -8.07 -4.96
CA GLN A 28 14.64 -6.92 -4.23
C GLN A 28 15.66 -5.77 -4.26
N VAL A 29 15.27 -4.65 -4.85
CA VAL A 29 16.03 -3.40 -4.86
C VAL A 29 15.48 -2.49 -3.76
N VAL A 30 16.24 -2.32 -2.68
CA VAL A 30 15.84 -1.48 -1.54
C VAL A 30 16.22 -0.03 -1.79
N THR A 31 15.26 0.88 -1.62
CA THR A 31 15.48 2.33 -1.78
C THR A 31 15.38 3.05 -0.44
N ASN A 32 16.04 4.22 -0.34
CA ASN A 32 15.92 5.13 0.81
C ASN A 32 14.68 6.04 0.71
N LEU A 33 13.76 5.76 -0.22
CA LEU A 33 12.56 6.55 -0.42
C LEU A 33 11.58 6.36 0.74
N ALA A 34 10.94 7.46 1.13
CA ALA A 34 9.87 7.39 2.12
C ALA A 34 8.71 6.51 1.60
N PRO A 35 8.12 5.62 2.43
CA PRO A 35 7.08 4.68 1.98
C PRO A 35 5.86 5.37 1.35
N ARG A 36 5.53 6.58 1.81
CA ARG A 36 4.37 7.36 1.39
C ARG A 36 4.70 8.41 0.34
N VAL A 37 5.90 8.39 -0.23
CA VAL A 37 6.28 9.34 -1.28
C VAL A 37 5.35 9.20 -2.49
N ILE A 38 5.01 10.32 -3.13
CA ILE A 38 4.32 10.30 -4.41
C ILE A 38 5.35 9.88 -5.46
N LEU A 39 5.04 8.85 -6.26
CA LEU A 39 6.01 8.26 -7.18
C LEU A 39 6.50 9.28 -8.23
N GLY A 40 5.65 10.22 -8.64
CA GLY A 40 6.03 11.32 -9.54
C GLY A 40 7.12 12.23 -8.95
N ASP A 41 7.08 12.49 -7.64
CA ASP A 41 8.02 13.39 -6.95
C ASP A 41 9.40 12.73 -6.75
N ALA A 42 9.41 11.40 -6.58
CA ALA A 42 10.62 10.59 -6.37
C ALA A 42 11.29 10.09 -7.65
N ARG A 43 11.00 10.68 -8.81
CA ARG A 43 11.30 10.10 -10.12
C ARG A 43 12.78 9.82 -10.38
N ALA A 44 13.68 10.70 -9.95
CA ALA A 44 15.11 10.53 -10.18
C ALA A 44 15.66 9.29 -9.43
N GLU A 45 15.18 9.05 -8.22
CA GLU A 45 15.55 7.89 -7.41
C GLU A 45 14.89 6.62 -7.93
N LEU A 46 13.62 6.68 -8.32
CA LEU A 46 12.91 5.57 -8.95
C LEU A 46 13.56 5.14 -10.25
N ASN A 47 13.92 6.08 -11.14
CA ASN A 47 14.61 5.74 -12.39
C ASN A 47 15.94 5.04 -12.13
N ARG A 48 16.73 5.52 -11.15
CA ARG A 48 17.99 4.86 -10.76
C ARG A 48 17.75 3.44 -10.23
N ALA A 49 16.73 3.24 -9.41
CA ALA A 49 16.38 1.91 -8.91
C ALA A 49 15.92 0.97 -10.03
N ILE A 50 15.17 1.47 -11.01
CA ILE A 50 14.72 0.72 -12.19
C ILE A 50 15.89 0.37 -13.10
N ASP A 51 16.87 1.26 -13.24
CA ASP A 51 18.06 1.00 -14.05
C ASP A 51 19.02 0.01 -13.38
N ALA A 52 19.02 -0.03 -12.05
CA ALA A 52 19.79 -1.00 -11.26
C ALA A 52 19.15 -2.40 -11.21
N ALA A 53 17.85 -2.52 -11.53
CA ALA A 53 17.13 -3.78 -11.51
C ALA A 53 17.66 -4.77 -12.57
N ALA A 54 17.89 -6.02 -12.16
CA ALA A 54 18.40 -7.08 -13.01
C ALA A 54 17.37 -7.58 -14.04
N HIS A 55 16.07 -7.45 -13.75
CA HIS A 55 15.00 -8.01 -14.57
C HIS A 55 14.20 -6.94 -15.31
N ASP A 56 13.57 -7.33 -16.42
CA ASP A 56 12.78 -6.42 -17.25
C ASP A 56 11.44 -6.04 -16.61
N TRP A 57 10.82 -6.97 -15.89
CA TRP A 57 9.58 -6.73 -15.17
C TRP A 57 9.87 -6.17 -13.78
N ILE A 58 9.24 -5.03 -13.52
CA ILE A 58 9.43 -4.25 -12.30
C ILE A 58 8.12 -4.22 -11.52
N LEU A 59 8.17 -4.59 -10.24
CA LEU A 59 7.07 -4.43 -9.29
C LEU A 59 7.49 -3.43 -8.19
N ILE A 60 6.73 -2.36 -7.99
CA ILE A 60 6.94 -1.39 -6.91
C ILE A 60 6.08 -1.79 -5.71
N LEU A 61 6.71 -1.97 -4.55
CA LEU A 61 6.05 -2.21 -3.27
C LEU A 61 6.48 -1.20 -2.22
N ARG A 62 5.56 -0.77 -1.37
CA ARG A 62 5.83 0.12 -0.25
C ARG A 62 5.92 -0.66 1.05
N GLU A 63 6.54 -0.05 2.05
CA GLU A 63 6.57 -0.57 3.41
C GLU A 63 5.16 -0.99 3.87
N ARG A 64 5.08 -2.16 4.52
CA ARG A 64 3.86 -2.79 5.03
C ARG A 64 2.87 -3.26 3.97
N GLU A 65 3.18 -3.11 2.68
CA GLU A 65 2.42 -3.75 1.61
C GLU A 65 2.92 -5.16 1.40
N PHE A 66 2.00 -6.09 1.13
CA PHE A 66 2.32 -7.47 0.83
C PHE A 66 1.45 -8.01 -0.30
N VAL A 67 2.02 -8.98 -1.01
CA VAL A 67 1.39 -9.70 -2.11
C VAL A 67 0.79 -10.99 -1.55
N ASP A 68 -0.52 -11.18 -1.68
CA ASP A 68 -1.13 -12.46 -1.33
C ASP A 68 -1.03 -13.48 -2.48
N ALA A 69 -1.32 -14.74 -2.21
CA ALA A 69 -1.21 -15.81 -3.21
C ALA A 69 -2.10 -15.58 -4.45
N ALA A 70 -3.27 -14.96 -4.28
CA ALA A 70 -4.18 -14.67 -5.39
C ALA A 70 -3.61 -13.60 -6.33
N LEU A 71 -3.07 -12.51 -5.76
CA LEU A 71 -2.38 -11.48 -6.53
C LEU A 71 -1.08 -12.01 -7.15
N ALA A 72 -0.31 -12.85 -6.46
CA ALA A 72 0.91 -13.45 -6.99
C ALA A 72 0.63 -14.29 -8.24
N GLY A 73 -0.40 -15.14 -8.20
CA GLY A 73 -0.82 -15.93 -9.35
C GLY A 73 -1.34 -15.07 -10.51
N GLU A 74 -2.08 -14.00 -10.22
CA GLU A 74 -2.55 -13.06 -11.24
C GLU A 74 -1.38 -12.30 -11.90
N ILE A 75 -0.42 -11.81 -11.13
CA ILE A 75 0.80 -11.15 -11.65
C ILE A 75 1.53 -12.09 -12.61
N ALA A 76 1.72 -13.35 -12.22
CA ALA A 76 2.37 -14.34 -13.06
C ALA A 76 1.60 -14.63 -14.35
N ALA A 77 0.27 -14.79 -14.26
CA ALA A 77 -0.56 -15.00 -15.43
C ALA A 77 -0.52 -13.81 -16.40
N SER A 78 -0.65 -12.58 -15.89
CA SER A 78 -0.64 -11.35 -16.69
C SER A 78 0.69 -11.10 -17.39
N ILE A 79 1.82 -11.32 -16.71
CA ILE A 79 3.13 -11.19 -17.33
C ILE A 79 3.33 -12.23 -18.44
N ASN A 80 2.94 -13.48 -18.21
CA ASN A 80 3.07 -14.55 -19.21
C ASN A 80 2.14 -14.34 -20.41
N ALA A 81 0.95 -13.77 -20.20
CA ALA A 81 0.02 -13.45 -21.27
C ALA A 81 0.51 -12.29 -22.16
N ALA A 82 1.31 -11.38 -21.61
CA ALA A 82 1.86 -10.21 -22.30
C ALA A 82 0.80 -9.35 -23.03
N ASP A 83 -0.39 -9.23 -22.44
CA ASP A 83 -1.54 -8.46 -22.95
C ASP A 83 -1.39 -6.94 -22.69
N ALA A 84 -0.56 -6.57 -21.73
CA ALA A 84 -0.25 -5.19 -21.38
C ALA A 84 1.22 -5.01 -20.96
N TRP A 85 1.71 -3.78 -21.04
CA TRP A 85 3.07 -3.41 -20.63
C TRP A 85 3.13 -2.79 -19.24
N GLY A 86 1.97 -2.47 -18.67
CA GLY A 86 1.84 -1.92 -17.32
C GLY A 86 0.52 -2.33 -16.69
N PHE A 87 0.55 -2.45 -15.38
CA PHE A 87 -0.60 -2.87 -14.59
C PHE A 87 -0.80 -1.95 -13.41
N ARG A 88 -2.06 -1.52 -13.24
CA ARG A 88 -2.51 -0.76 -12.08
C ARG A 88 -2.87 -1.71 -10.96
N LEU A 89 -2.28 -1.48 -9.79
CA LEU A 89 -2.56 -2.23 -8.58
C LEU A 89 -3.22 -1.28 -7.59
N ARG A 90 -4.42 -1.67 -7.13
CA ARG A 90 -5.07 -1.01 -6.01
C ARG A 90 -4.47 -1.51 -4.71
N VAL A 91 -4.41 -0.63 -3.71
CA VAL A 91 -4.03 -0.98 -2.35
C VAL A 91 -5.27 -1.06 -1.46
N LEU A 92 -5.42 -2.17 -0.74
CA LEU A 92 -6.46 -2.40 0.25
C LEU A 92 -5.84 -2.30 1.65
N PRO A 93 -6.09 -1.22 2.41
CA PRO A 93 -5.59 -1.10 3.76
C PRO A 93 -6.27 -2.11 4.68
N LEU A 94 -5.49 -2.74 5.56
CA LEU A 94 -5.93 -3.65 6.60
C LEU A 94 -5.70 -3.00 7.96
N TYR A 95 -6.73 -3.00 8.80
CA TYR A 95 -6.65 -2.56 10.19
C TYR A 95 -7.09 -3.71 11.10
N SER A 96 -6.18 -4.15 11.97
CA SER A 96 -6.37 -5.33 12.83
C SER A 96 -6.88 -6.54 12.04
N GLY A 97 -6.19 -6.84 10.93
CA GLY A 97 -6.52 -7.94 10.02
C GLY A 97 -7.79 -7.75 9.17
N LYS A 98 -8.58 -6.70 9.41
CA LYS A 98 -9.84 -6.46 8.67
C LYS A 98 -9.63 -5.45 7.53
N PRO A 99 -10.18 -5.72 6.34
CA PRO A 99 -10.04 -4.82 5.21
C PRO A 99 -10.86 -3.54 5.40
N LEU A 100 -10.18 -2.40 5.31
CA LEU A 100 -10.81 -1.10 5.28
C LEU A 100 -11.19 -0.76 3.84
N ARG A 101 -12.50 -0.65 3.59
CA ARG A 101 -13.02 -0.21 2.28
C ARG A 101 -12.94 1.31 2.17
N LEU A 102 -11.73 1.81 1.91
CA LEU A 102 -11.43 3.22 1.70
C LEU A 102 -11.16 3.47 0.21
N GLY A 103 -11.95 4.36 -0.40
CA GLY A 103 -11.76 4.81 -1.77
C GLY A 103 -12.16 3.83 -2.88
N SER A 104 -12.47 4.37 -4.05
CA SER A 104 -12.75 3.65 -5.29
C SER A 104 -11.62 3.84 -6.33
N ASP A 105 -10.43 4.24 -5.87
CA ASP A 105 -9.31 4.58 -6.76
C ASP A 105 -8.98 3.39 -7.69
N PRO A 106 -8.83 3.62 -9.01
CA PRO A 106 -8.37 2.61 -9.95
C PRO A 106 -6.99 2.01 -9.61
N GLY A 107 -6.21 2.65 -8.73
CA GLY A 107 -4.88 2.22 -8.30
C GLY A 107 -3.76 2.84 -9.15
N GLU A 108 -2.53 2.68 -8.66
CA GLU A 108 -1.33 3.24 -9.29
C GLU A 108 -0.68 2.21 -10.23
N VAL A 109 0.02 2.65 -11.27
CA VAL A 109 0.85 1.76 -12.09
C VAL A 109 2.03 1.30 -11.24
N ARG A 110 2.04 0.01 -10.87
CA ARG A 110 3.05 -0.55 -9.97
C ARG A 110 3.75 -1.79 -10.50
N LEU A 111 3.18 -2.46 -11.49
CA LEU A 111 3.83 -3.55 -12.20
C LEU A 111 3.99 -3.13 -13.66
N PHE A 112 5.18 -3.20 -14.22
CA PHE A 112 5.40 -2.81 -15.61
C PHE A 112 6.69 -3.38 -16.20
N HIS A 113 6.77 -3.38 -17.52
CA HIS A 113 7.98 -3.72 -18.25
C HIS A 113 8.86 -2.47 -18.44
N ARG A 114 10.13 -2.54 -17.99
CA ARG A 114 11.06 -1.38 -17.95
C ARG A 114 11.25 -0.69 -19.30
N ARG A 115 11.24 -1.45 -20.41
CA ARG A 115 11.39 -0.92 -21.78
C ARG A 115 10.29 0.07 -22.16
N HIS A 116 9.10 -0.07 -21.58
CA HIS A 116 7.94 0.75 -21.89
C HIS A 116 7.76 1.90 -20.91
N LEU A 117 8.61 2.04 -19.90
CA LEU A 117 8.47 3.08 -18.88
C LEU A 117 8.60 4.48 -19.47
N LEU A 118 7.62 5.34 -19.21
CA LEU A 118 7.71 6.77 -19.51
C LEU A 118 8.62 7.44 -18.49
N ARG A 119 9.85 7.74 -18.92
CA ARG A 119 10.87 8.35 -18.07
C ARG A 119 10.63 9.83 -17.77
N ARG A 120 9.56 10.44 -18.29
CA ARG A 120 9.19 11.86 -18.14
C ARG A 120 7.71 12.00 -17.75
N GLY A 121 7.42 12.93 -16.84
CA GLY A 121 6.08 13.17 -16.30
C GLY A 121 5.74 12.23 -15.14
N ASP A 122 4.43 12.00 -14.94
CA ASP A 122 3.91 11.03 -13.98
C ASP A 122 4.33 9.60 -14.34
N LEU A 123 4.33 8.72 -13.34
CA LEU A 123 4.67 7.32 -13.56
C LEU A 123 3.64 6.65 -14.49
N GLY A 124 4.11 6.22 -15.65
CA GLY A 124 3.27 5.58 -16.66
C GLY A 124 4.11 4.75 -17.63
N VAL A 125 3.44 4.00 -18.49
CA VAL A 125 4.08 3.21 -19.55
C VAL A 125 3.53 3.57 -20.91
N GLN A 126 4.35 3.39 -21.94
CA GLN A 126 3.97 3.49 -23.33
C GLN A 126 3.26 2.20 -23.75
N GLY A 127 1.97 2.30 -24.02
CA GLY A 127 1.14 1.20 -24.53
C GLY A 127 -0.03 0.87 -23.60
N THR A 128 -0.52 -0.35 -23.68
CA THR A 128 -1.68 -0.82 -22.93
C THR A 128 -1.38 -0.91 -21.44
N VAL A 129 -2.27 -0.35 -20.63
CA VAL A 129 -2.27 -0.46 -19.16
C VAL A 129 -3.57 -1.10 -18.71
N ILE A 130 -3.47 -2.20 -17.97
CA ILE A 130 -4.63 -2.94 -17.45
C ILE A 130 -4.67 -2.85 -15.93
N ARG A 131 -5.85 -2.93 -15.33
CA ARG A 131 -5.98 -3.03 -13.88
C ARG A 131 -6.05 -4.49 -13.45
N LEU A 132 -5.24 -4.88 -12.48
CA LEU A 132 -5.36 -6.21 -11.86
C LEU A 132 -6.61 -6.29 -10.98
N LYS A 133 -7.24 -7.47 -10.95
CA LYS A 133 -8.46 -7.76 -10.20
C LYS A 133 -8.15 -7.80 -8.71
N ASN A 134 -7.08 -8.50 -8.34
CA ASN A 134 -6.61 -8.58 -6.97
C ASN A 134 -5.85 -7.31 -6.57
N SER A 135 -5.88 -6.98 -5.29
CA SER A 135 -5.32 -5.75 -4.74
C SER A 135 -4.15 -6.08 -3.83
N LEU A 136 -3.16 -5.19 -3.76
CA LEU A 136 -2.15 -5.23 -2.71
C LEU A 136 -2.82 -5.06 -1.36
N ARG A 137 -2.30 -5.71 -0.32
CA ARG A 137 -2.78 -5.52 1.04
C ARG A 137 -1.75 -4.68 1.78
N ALA A 138 -2.19 -3.62 2.45
CA ALA A 138 -1.32 -2.76 3.25
C ALA A 138 -1.67 -2.88 4.72
N ARG A 139 -0.74 -3.37 5.54
CA ARG A 139 -0.96 -3.47 6.98
C ARG A 139 -0.79 -2.09 7.63
N THR A 140 -1.87 -1.51 8.15
CA THR A 140 -1.80 -0.22 8.85
C THR A 140 -1.40 -0.38 10.31
N PHE A 141 -2.18 -1.14 11.08
CA PHE A 141 -1.92 -1.51 12.47
C PHE A 141 -2.39 -2.95 12.71
N ASP A 142 -1.66 -3.68 13.54
CA ASP A 142 -1.92 -5.08 13.90
C ASP A 142 -3.03 -5.18 14.95
N SER A 143 -3.14 -4.17 15.82
CA SER A 143 -4.18 -4.08 16.84
C SER A 143 -4.62 -2.64 17.11
N SER A 144 -5.75 -2.49 17.80
CA SER A 144 -6.19 -1.21 18.37
C SER A 144 -5.20 -0.67 19.41
N ASP A 145 -4.57 -1.54 20.18
CA ASP A 145 -3.57 -1.14 21.18
C ASP A 145 -2.33 -0.52 20.53
N GLU A 146 -1.85 -1.11 19.42
CA GLU A 146 -0.74 -0.55 18.64
C GLU A 146 -1.12 0.84 18.08
N HIS A 147 -2.35 0.98 17.59
CA HIS A 147 -2.85 2.26 17.12
C HIS A 147 -2.91 3.31 18.25
N ARG A 148 -3.38 2.93 19.45
CA ARG A 148 -3.39 3.83 20.62
C ARG A 148 -1.98 4.23 21.03
N ALA A 149 -1.04 3.28 21.12
CA ALA A 149 0.35 3.57 21.43
C ALA A 149 1.00 4.52 20.40
N TYR A 150 0.66 4.35 19.12
CA TYR A 150 1.07 5.27 18.05
C TYR A 150 0.51 6.68 18.27
N LEU A 151 -0.78 6.81 18.60
CA LEU A 151 -1.42 8.09 18.90
C LEU A 151 -0.85 8.74 20.18
N GLU A 152 -0.46 7.98 21.19
CA GLU A 152 0.18 8.52 22.38
C GLU A 152 1.58 9.08 22.09
N LYS A 153 2.35 8.38 21.25
CA LYS A 153 3.71 8.76 20.88
C LYS A 153 3.78 9.91 19.88
N HIS A 154 2.83 9.95 18.93
CA HIS A 154 2.85 10.88 17.80
C HIS A 154 1.69 11.89 17.82
N GLY A 155 0.76 11.74 18.76
CA GLY A 155 -0.31 12.71 18.97
C GLY A 155 0.26 14.02 19.46
N VAL A 156 0.04 15.08 18.70
CA VAL A 156 0.36 16.43 19.16
C VAL A 156 -0.53 16.70 20.39
N PRO A 157 0.03 17.05 21.57
CA PRO A 157 -0.77 17.35 22.75
C PRO A 157 -1.68 18.53 22.42
N HIS A 158 -2.96 18.26 22.24
CA HIS A 158 -3.97 19.27 22.00
C HIS A 158 -4.66 19.54 23.33
N SER A 159 -4.71 20.82 23.73
CA SER A 159 -5.56 21.24 24.84
C SER A 159 -7.00 20.80 24.59
N TRP A 160 -7.75 20.51 25.64
CA TRP A 160 -9.15 20.07 25.54
C TRP A 160 -10.00 21.02 24.68
N LEU A 161 -9.76 22.33 24.81
CA LEU A 161 -10.41 23.36 24.00
C LEU A 161 -10.05 23.25 22.51
N ARG A 162 -8.79 22.93 22.18
CA ARG A 162 -8.35 22.71 20.80
C ARG A 162 -8.88 21.39 20.24
N ARG A 163 -9.02 20.34 21.05
CA ARG A 163 -9.69 19.08 20.65
C ARG A 163 -11.17 19.33 20.36
N ALA A 164 -11.87 20.04 21.23
CA ALA A 164 -13.27 20.42 21.03
C ALA A 164 -13.44 21.32 19.79
N LEU A 165 -12.56 22.32 19.61
CA LEU A 165 -12.58 23.19 18.44
C LEU A 165 -12.20 22.46 17.15
N LEU A 166 -11.25 21.52 17.16
CA LEU A 166 -10.95 20.67 16.00
C LEU A 166 -12.12 19.74 15.69
N PHE A 167 -12.79 19.20 16.70
CA PHE A 167 -13.99 18.38 16.53
C PHE A 167 -15.14 19.20 15.90
N LEU A 168 -15.42 20.39 16.44
CA LEU A 168 -16.45 21.32 15.94
C LEU A 168 -16.13 21.93 14.57
N ARG A 169 -14.87 22.33 14.34
CA ARG A 169 -14.40 22.90 13.06
C ARG A 169 -14.37 21.84 11.98
N ASN A 170 -13.81 20.67 12.27
CA ASN A 170 -13.70 19.61 11.27
C ASN A 170 -15.03 18.87 11.06
N ALA A 171 -16.01 18.93 11.97
CA ALA A 171 -17.37 18.41 11.73
C ALA A 171 -18.02 18.93 10.43
N ARG A 172 -17.53 20.06 9.89
CA ARG A 172 -17.93 20.60 8.58
C ARG A 172 -16.96 20.32 7.43
N THR A 173 -15.74 19.83 7.67
CA THR A 173 -14.66 19.69 6.67
C THR A 173 -13.84 18.39 6.80
N PHE A 174 -14.42 17.30 7.31
CA PHE A 174 -13.64 16.09 7.54
C PHE A 174 -13.30 15.35 6.24
N ASP A 175 -12.00 15.19 6.02
CA ASP A 175 -11.44 14.07 5.27
C ASP A 175 -11.98 12.75 5.87
N ALA A 176 -12.58 11.93 5.02
CA ALA A 176 -13.42 10.78 5.38
C ALA A 176 -12.67 9.71 6.18
N ASN A 177 -11.34 9.75 6.22
CA ASN A 177 -10.52 8.75 6.88
C ASN A 177 -10.45 8.94 8.39
N THR A 178 -10.23 10.16 8.91
CA THR A 178 -10.02 10.40 10.35
C THR A 178 -11.29 10.19 11.19
N LEU A 179 -12.47 10.59 10.69
CA LEU A 179 -13.75 10.29 11.35
C LEU A 179 -14.05 8.80 11.42
N ARG A 180 -13.63 8.05 10.41
CA ARG A 180 -13.93 6.62 10.30
C ARG A 180 -13.10 5.79 11.28
N TYR A 181 -11.88 6.20 11.60
CA TYR A 181 -11.06 5.55 12.64
C TYR A 181 -11.64 5.74 14.04
N LEU A 182 -12.14 6.94 14.38
CA LEU A 182 -12.86 7.19 15.64
C LEU A 182 -14.17 6.38 15.73
N TRP A 183 -14.88 6.20 14.61
CA TRP A 183 -16.09 5.37 14.55
C TRP A 183 -15.79 3.87 14.72
N ILE A 184 -14.65 3.41 14.18
CA ILE A 184 -14.18 2.03 14.37
C ILE A 184 -13.83 1.79 15.84
N GLU A 185 -13.14 2.71 16.51
CA GLU A 185 -12.86 2.62 17.95
C GLU A 185 -14.16 2.56 18.78
N ALA A 186 -15.15 3.41 18.48
CA ALA A 186 -16.45 3.36 19.15
C ALA A 186 -17.22 2.05 18.91
N GLY A 187 -17.07 1.45 17.72
CA GLY A 187 -17.71 0.17 17.37
C GLY A 187 -17.11 -1.05 18.07
N PHE A 188 -15.82 -1.00 18.45
CA PHE A 188 -15.15 -2.09 19.16
C PHE A 188 -15.25 -1.98 20.70
N ASP A 189 -15.36 -0.76 21.25
CA ASP A 189 -15.58 -0.53 22.70
C ASP A 189 -16.91 -1.11 23.23
N HIS A 190 -17.87 -1.38 22.34
CA HIS A 190 -19.15 -1.99 22.72
C HIS A 190 -19.11 -3.54 22.76
N GLY A 191 -18.04 -4.18 22.29
CA GLY A 191 -17.91 -5.64 22.26
C GLY A 191 -17.49 -6.27 23.60
N GLU A 192 -16.66 -5.57 24.40
CA GLU A 192 -16.10 -6.14 25.64
C GLU A 192 -17.01 -5.98 26.88
N ARG A 193 -18.04 -5.13 26.82
CA ARG A 193 -18.96 -4.93 27.96
C ARG A 193 -20.10 -5.96 28.03
N ALA A 194 -20.30 -6.80 27.02
CA ALA A 194 -21.43 -7.75 26.95
C ALA A 194 -21.14 -9.15 27.52
N SER A 195 -19.92 -9.45 27.97
CA SER A 195 -19.52 -10.79 28.42
C SER A 195 -18.89 -10.81 29.82
N ARG A 196 -19.62 -10.27 30.80
CA ARG A 196 -19.46 -10.66 32.21
C ARG A 196 -20.82 -11.09 32.76
N PRO A 197 -21.06 -12.39 33.01
CA PRO A 197 -22.20 -12.79 33.83
C PRO A 197 -21.95 -12.33 35.27
N GLN A 198 -23.02 -11.83 35.91
CA GLN A 198 -23.10 -11.56 37.35
C GLN A 198 -23.10 -12.86 38.14
#